data_AF-D2U4M5-F1
#
_entry.id   AF-D2U4M5-F1
#
_cell.length_a   1.000
_cell.length_b   1.000
_cell.length_c   1.000
_cell.angle_alpha   90.00
_cell.angle_beta   90.00
_cell.angle_gamma   90.00
#
_symmetry.space_group_name_H-M   'P 1'
#
loop_
_entity.id
_entity.type
_entity.pdbx_description
1 polymer ?
#
loop_
_entity_poly.entity_id
_entity_poly.type
_entity_poly.pdbx_seq_one_letter_code
_entity_poly.pdbx_strand_id
1 'polypeptide(L)'
;MQNLLFCDLETYSDIPINCGTHRYAENAEILLFAYAYNHGSVKVWDVTEDKTMPTDLKSYFDAPEILTVWHNGGMFDTVILKHVLNIDLPLS
;
A
#
# COMPACT_ATOMS: atom_id res chain seq x y z
N MET A 1 12.15 -11.37 -17.19
CA MET A 1 11.09 -10.35 -17.05
C MET A 1 11.05 -9.96 -15.59
N GLN A 2 10.90 -8.67 -15.28
CA GLN A 2 10.68 -8.25 -13.89
C GLN A 2 9.26 -8.63 -13.48
N ASN A 3 9.10 -9.14 -12.25
CA ASN A 3 7.81 -9.41 -11.65
C ASN A 3 7.36 -8.14 -10.91
N LEU A 4 6.36 -7.44 -11.44
CA LEU A 4 5.92 -6.16 -10.91
C LEU A 4 4.55 -6.30 -10.24
N LEU A 5 4.41 -5.72 -9.05
CA LEU A 5 3.13 -5.53 -8.37
C LEU A 5 2.81 -4.04 -8.36
N PHE A 6 1.83 -3.62 -9.16
CA PHE A 6 1.34 -2.24 -9.15
C PHE A 6 0.37 -2.07 -7.99
N CYS A 7 0.54 -1.03 -7.19
CA CYS A 7 -0.26 -0.78 -6.00
C CYS A 7 -0.71 0.68 -5.90
N ASP A 8 -1.83 0.90 -5.22
CA ASP A 8 -2.38 2.22 -4.90
C ASP A 8 -3.24 2.15 -3.63
N LEU A 9 -3.26 3.21 -2.82
CA LEU A 9 -4.02 3.27 -1.57
C LEU A 9 -5.06 4.40 -1.57
N GLU A 10 -6.24 4.09 -1.06
CA GLU A 10 -7.19 5.11 -0.61
C GLU A 10 -7.16 5.17 0.92
N THR A 11 -6.96 6.36 1.47
CA THR A 11 -6.70 6.55 2.90
C THR A 11 -7.57 7.65 3.51
N TYR A 12 -7.82 7.52 4.80
CA TYR A 12 -8.45 8.57 5.61
C TYR A 12 -7.61 8.86 6.84
N SER A 13 -7.59 10.13 7.25
CA SER A 13 -7.06 10.59 8.54
C SER A 13 -7.87 11.82 8.93
N ASP A 14 -8.15 11.97 10.22
CA ASP A 14 -8.74 13.20 10.75
C ASP A 14 -7.72 14.36 10.81
N ILE A 15 -6.43 14.07 10.64
CA ILE A 15 -5.37 15.06 10.49
C ILE A 15 -5.31 15.47 9.02
N PRO A 16 -5.42 16.77 8.69
CA PRO A 16 -5.30 17.23 7.31
C PRO A 16 -3.94 16.90 6.68
N ILE A 17 -3.95 16.48 5.41
CA ILE A 17 -2.73 16.13 4.65
C ILE A 17 -1.74 17.30 4.52
N ASN A 18 -2.23 18.54 4.59
CA ASN A 18 -1.39 19.74 4.56
C ASN A 18 -0.53 19.93 5.83
N CYS A 19 -0.75 19.14 6.88
CA CYS A 19 0.15 19.04 8.04
C CYS A 19 1.37 18.14 7.77
N GLY A 20 1.47 17.55 6.56
CA GLY A 20 2.57 16.68 6.12
C GLY A 20 2.26 15.20 6.30
N THR A 21 2.80 14.36 5.39
CA THR A 21 2.49 12.93 5.32
C THR A 21 2.73 12.18 6.62
N HIS A 22 3.87 12.39 7.29
CA HIS A 22 4.17 11.68 8.53
C HIS A 22 3.14 11.95 9.63
N ARG A 23 2.76 13.23 9.78
CA ARG A 23 1.74 13.61 10.77
C ARG A 23 0.36 13.10 10.38
N TYR A 24 0.02 13.12 9.08
CA TYR A 24 -1.20 12.50 8.55
C TYR A 24 -1.25 11.01 8.88
N ALA A 25 -0.15 10.28 8.66
CA ALA A 25 -0.03 8.83 8.83
C ALA A 25 -0.19 8.35 10.27
N GLU A 26 0.08 9.20 11.27
CA GLU A 26 -0.06 8.86 12.69
C GLU A 26 -1.49 8.49 13.09
N ASN A 27 -2.51 8.99 12.38
CA ASN A 27 -3.91 8.65 12.61
C ASN A 27 -4.60 8.17 11.33
N ALA A 28 -3.82 7.72 10.35
CA ALA A 28 -4.36 7.25 9.09
C ALA A 28 -4.90 5.82 9.19
N GLU A 29 -5.94 5.55 8.41
CA GLU A 29 -6.41 4.22 8.06
C GLU A 29 -6.38 4.05 6.54
N ILE A 30 -6.11 2.81 6.11
CA ILE A 30 -6.28 2.41 4.71
C ILE A 30 -7.74 1.97 4.56
N LEU A 31 -8.45 2.57 3.59
CA LEU A 31 -9.82 2.21 3.24
C LEU A 31 -9.82 1.13 2.16
N LEU A 32 -9.09 1.38 1.08
CA LEU A 32 -8.97 0.47 -0.06
C LEU A 32 -7.49 0.28 -0.41
N PHE A 33 -7.14 -0.95 -0.75
CA PHE A 33 -5.84 -1.28 -1.32
C PHE A 33 -6.07 -1.90 -2.70
N ALA A 34 -5.75 -1.16 -3.75
CA ALA A 34 -5.78 -1.66 -5.12
C ALA A 34 -4.42 -2.26 -5.51
N TYR A 35 -4.43 -3.43 -6.17
CA TYR A 35 -3.21 -4.08 -6.62
C TYR A 35 -3.41 -4.90 -7.90
N ALA A 36 -2.37 -4.97 -8.73
CA ALA A 36 -2.34 -5.78 -9.94
C ALA A 36 -0.94 -6.38 -10.17
N TYR A 37 -0.89 -7.70 -10.36
CA TYR A 37 0.34 -8.41 -10.65
C TYR A 37 0.60 -8.46 -12.17
N ASN A 38 1.67 -7.84 -12.63
CA ASN A 38 2.05 -7.72 -14.04
C ASN A 38 0.89 -7.20 -14.91
N HIS A 39 0.40 -8.03 -15.84
CA HIS A 39 -0.73 -7.73 -16.73
C HIS A 39 -2.04 -8.40 -16.28
N GLY A 40 -2.08 -8.89 -15.04
CA GLY A 40 -3.27 -9.47 -14.43
C GLY A 40 -4.36 -8.43 -14.19
N SER A 41 -5.57 -8.90 -13.87
CA SER A 41 -6.68 -8.04 -13.46
C SER A 41 -6.35 -7.32 -12.16
N VAL A 42 -6.80 -6.06 -12.05
CA VAL A 42 -6.80 -5.32 -10.78
C VAL A 42 -7.69 -6.04 -9.78
N LYS A 43 -7.20 -6.15 -8.55
CA LYS A 43 -7.95 -6.56 -7.37
C LYS A 43 -7.98 -5.40 -6.39
N VAL A 44 -9.03 -5.35 -5.58
CA VAL A 44 -9.17 -4.36 -4.51
C VAL A 44 -9.46 -5.11 -3.22
N TRP A 45 -8.62 -4.87 -2.22
CA TRP A 45 -8.91 -5.25 -0.84
C TRP A 45 -9.65 -4.10 -0.17
N ASP A 46 -10.93 -4.33 0.16
CA ASP A 46 -11.71 -3.41 0.98
C ASP A 46 -11.41 -3.68 2.46
N VAL A 47 -10.59 -2.81 3.05
CA VAL A 47 -10.13 -2.93 4.43
C VAL A 47 -11.25 -2.54 5.42
N THR A 48 -12.27 -1.83 4.94
CA THR A 48 -13.43 -1.44 5.74
C THR A 48 -14.39 -2.60 5.96
N GLU A 49 -14.44 -3.55 5.02
CA GLU A 49 -15.24 -4.78 5.12
C GLU A 49 -14.50 -5.90 5.86
N ASP A 50 -13.23 -6.15 5.53
CA ASP A 50 -12.40 -7.17 6.19
C ASP A 50 -10.98 -6.64 6.41
N LYS A 51 -10.55 -6.61 7.67
CA LYS A 51 -9.19 -6.17 8.06
C LYS A 51 -8.11 -7.22 7.77
N THR A 52 -8.49 -8.40 7.31
CA THR A 52 -7.56 -9.48 6.97
C THR A 52 -6.98 -9.25 5.58
N MET A 53 -5.66 -9.07 5.50
CA MET A 53 -4.97 -8.95 4.21
C MET A 53 -5.19 -10.20 3.34
N PRO A 54 -5.57 -10.06 2.06
CA PRO A 54 -5.71 -11.18 1.13
C PRO A 54 -4.42 -11.99 1.03
N THR A 55 -4.56 -13.32 0.96
CA THR A 55 -3.42 -14.25 0.97
C THR A 55 -2.48 -14.05 -0.21
N ASP A 56 -3.01 -13.71 -1.39
CA ASP A 56 -2.22 -13.44 -2.58
C ASP A 56 -1.44 -12.13 -2.46
N LEU A 57 -2.08 -11.04 -2.00
CA LEU A 57 -1.40 -9.77 -1.72
C LEU A 57 -0.25 -9.98 -0.73
N LYS A 58 -0.50 -10.71 0.36
CA LYS A 58 0.54 -11.04 1.33
C LYS A 58 1.68 -11.84 0.72
N SER A 59 1.36 -12.85 -0.09
CA SER A 59 2.36 -13.66 -0.78
C SER A 59 3.23 -12.83 -1.74
N TYR A 60 2.68 -11.76 -2.33
CA TYR A 60 3.47 -10.85 -3.17
C TYR A 60 4.45 -10.00 -2.35
N PHE A 61 4.05 -9.52 -1.17
CA PHE A 61 4.94 -8.78 -0.27
C PHE A 61 6.04 -9.66 0.35
N ASP A 62 5.74 -10.93 0.59
CA ASP A 62 6.70 -11.88 1.17
C ASP A 62 7.74 -12.38 0.15
N ALA A 63 7.55 -12.11 -1.15
CA ALA A 63 8.41 -12.58 -2.23
C ALA A 63 9.44 -11.51 -2.67
N PRO A 64 10.74 -11.64 -2.31
CA PRO A 64 11.75 -10.60 -2.54
C PRO A 64 12.07 -10.33 -4.02
N GLU A 65 11.71 -11.25 -4.93
CA GLU A 65 11.86 -11.09 -6.37
C GLU A 65 10.75 -10.24 -7.02
N ILE A 66 9.68 -9.92 -6.28
CA ILE A 66 8.59 -9.08 -6.76
C ILE A 66 8.87 -7.63 -6.36
N LEU A 67 8.94 -6.74 -7.35
CA LEU A 67 9.11 -5.31 -7.13
C LEU A 67 7.74 -4.63 -7.09
N THR A 68 7.47 -3.90 -6.03
CA THR A 68 6.25 -3.09 -5.95
C THR A 68 6.43 -1.76 -6.67
N VAL A 69 5.41 -1.33 -7.40
CA VAL A 69 5.39 -0.09 -8.16
C VAL A 69 4.29 0.81 -7.60
N TRP A 70 4.67 2.04 -7.24
CA TRP A 70 3.81 3.04 -6.63
C TRP A 70 3.94 4.36 -7.38
N HIS A 71 2.87 4.84 -8.00
CA HIS A 71 2.91 6.09 -8.75
C HIS A 71 2.88 7.29 -7.79
N ASN A 72 3.98 8.03 -7.70
CA ASN A 72 4.19 9.12 -6.72
C ASN A 72 4.13 8.68 -5.25
N GLY A 73 4.23 7.37 -4.96
CA GLY A 73 4.04 6.86 -3.62
C GLY A 73 5.26 6.85 -2.70
N GLY A 74 6.43 7.22 -3.22
CA GLY A 74 7.68 7.22 -2.44
C GLY A 74 7.64 8.12 -1.19
N MET A 75 6.83 9.19 -1.21
CA MET A 75 6.69 10.15 -0.10
C MET A 75 5.31 10.09 0.59
N PHE A 76 4.42 9.21 0.14
CA PHE A 76 3.07 9.06 0.69
C PHE A 76 2.78 7.60 1.06
N ASP A 77 2.56 6.72 0.09
CA ASP A 77 2.18 5.32 0.31
C ASP A 77 3.19 4.56 1.16
N THR A 78 4.50 4.74 0.94
CA THR A 78 5.54 4.08 1.74
C THR A 78 5.44 4.45 3.22
N VAL A 79 5.09 5.70 3.53
CA VAL A 79 4.89 6.19 4.90
C VAL A 79 3.62 5.56 5.48
N ILE A 80 2.52 5.55 4.74
CA ILE A 80 1.26 4.92 5.17
C ILE A 80 1.47 3.42 5.46
N LEU A 81 2.11 2.67 4.56
CA LEU A 81 2.37 1.24 4.73
C LEU A 81 3.18 0.95 5.99
N LYS A 82 4.21 1.77 6.25
CA LYS A 82 5.04 1.64 7.45
C LYS A 82 4.25 1.90 8.72
N HIS A 83 3.41 2.94 8.74
CA HIS A 83 2.64 3.31 9.93
C HIS A 83 1.44 2.39 10.19
N VAL A 84 0.70 2.00 9.14
CA VAL A 84 -0.58 1.31 9.26
C VAL A 84 -0.42 -0.21 9.20
N LEU A 85 0.42 -0.72 8.30
CA LEU A 85 0.60 -2.16 8.07
C LEU A 85 1.92 -2.70 8.61
N ASN A 86 2.80 -1.83 9.13
CA ASN A 86 4.15 -2.18 9.57
C ASN A 86 4.98 -2.86 8.46
N ILE A 87 4.79 -2.40 7.21
CA ILE A 87 5.55 -2.84 6.04
C ILE A 87 6.53 -1.74 5.67
N ASP A 88 7.83 -2.04 5.75
CA ASP A 88 8.91 -1.14 5.32
C ASP A 88 9.37 -1.57 3.93
N LEU A 89 9.06 -0.78 2.91
CA LEU A 89 9.41 -1.10 1.53
C LEU A 89 10.87 -0.73 1.25
N PRO A 90 11.65 -1.60 0.58
CA PRO A 90 12.97 -1.23 0.11
C PRO A 90 12.82 -0.12 -0.95
N LEU A 91 13.35 1.07 -0.64
CA LEU A 91 13.43 2.17 -1.60
C LEU A 91 14.55 1.86 -2.60
N SER A 92 14.19 1.62 -3.85
CA SER A 92 15.09 1.34 -4.98
C SER A 92 15.20 2.51 -5.93
#